data_AF-A5UB80-F1
#
_entry.id   AF-A5UB80-F1
#
_cell.length_a   1.000
_cell.length_b   1.000
_cell.length_c   1.000
_cell.angle_alpha   90.00
_cell.angle_beta   90.00
_cell.angle_gamma   90.00
#
_symmetry.space_group_name_H-M   'P 1'
#
loop_
_entity.id
_entity.type
_entity.pdbx_description
1 polymer ?
#
loop_
_entity_poly.entity_id
_entity_poly.type
_entity_poly.pdbx_seq_one_letter_code
_entity_poly.pdbx_strand_id
1 'polypeptide(L)'
;MPFWYSNSKLIWLLSPFSLLFWLISQLRHALFCLGIKSSYRAPKPVIIVGNLSVGGNGKTPVVVWLVEELKKRGLRVGVISRGYGSKSKTYPLFVTENTRPIEGGDEPVLIAKRTNAPVVISPNRQQAIELLLSQAECDIIVSDDGLQHYKLQRDLEIVVMDAERALGNGFVLPAGPLRELPSRLKSVDFVITNGGKNQYSDAVMYLVPHFAINLKTNEKRQLKEFQSGVAIAGIGNPQRFFTMLEKLGIQLERTQAFQDHQHFEASQLEKLAENQPLFMTEKDAVKCQSFAKDNWWYVPVDAEIIEAEKQCENLPHFWGKIDKLVAQYRNG
;
A
#
# COMPACT_ATOMS: atom_id res chain seq x y z
N MET A 1 9.17 14.23 12.96
CA MET A 1 9.14 14.05 11.49
C MET A 1 10.54 13.69 11.00
N PRO A 2 10.70 12.82 9.99
CA PRO A 2 11.99 12.52 9.38
C PRO A 2 12.66 13.81 8.85
N PHE A 3 13.99 13.89 8.90
CA PHE A 3 14.73 15.08 8.46
C PHE A 3 14.46 15.46 6.99
N TRP A 4 13.98 14.51 6.18
CA TRP A 4 13.50 14.70 4.81
C TRP A 4 12.39 15.74 4.63
N TYR A 5 11.66 16.05 5.71
CA TYR A 5 10.56 17.02 5.71
C TYR A 5 10.92 18.30 6.48
N SER A 6 12.23 18.55 6.66
CA SER A 6 12.77 19.69 7.41
C SER A 6 13.97 20.29 6.69
N ASN A 7 14.35 21.53 7.01
CA ASN A 7 15.53 22.20 6.45
C ASN A 7 16.84 21.78 7.15
N SER A 8 17.06 20.47 7.30
CA SER A 8 18.23 19.95 8.01
C SER A 8 19.51 20.07 7.18
N LYS A 9 20.61 20.53 7.81
CA LYS A 9 21.95 20.55 7.18
C LYS A 9 22.44 19.16 6.80
N LEU A 10 21.88 18.10 7.41
CA LEU A 10 22.20 16.70 7.08
C LEU A 10 21.90 16.37 5.61
N ILE A 11 20.94 17.07 4.99
CA ILE A 11 20.58 16.88 3.58
C ILE A 11 21.79 17.12 2.68
N TRP A 12 22.57 18.18 2.94
CA TRP A 12 23.75 18.51 2.14
C TRP A 12 24.86 17.47 2.29
N LEU A 13 25.05 16.96 3.50
CA LEU A 13 26.01 15.88 3.76
C LEU A 13 25.65 14.58 3.01
N LEU A 14 24.35 14.27 2.90
CA LEU A 14 23.84 13.06 2.23
C LEU A 14 23.65 13.23 0.72
N SER A 15 23.78 14.45 0.20
CA SER A 15 23.55 14.75 -1.22
C SER A 15 24.48 13.98 -2.19
N PRO A 16 25.78 13.74 -1.90
CA PRO A 16 26.63 12.96 -2.79
C PRO A 16 26.16 11.50 -2.93
N PHE A 17 25.69 10.90 -1.83
CA PHE A 17 25.13 9.54 -1.84
C PHE A 17 23.81 9.49 -2.62
N SER A 18 23.05 10.58 -2.61
CA SER A 18 21.80 10.68 -3.35
C SER A 18 22.04 10.80 -4.86
N LEU A 19 23.08 11.55 -5.24
CA LEU A 19 23.54 11.60 -6.63
C LEU A 19 23.99 10.21 -7.10
N LEU A 20 24.75 9.48 -6.29
CA LEU A 20 25.18 8.12 -6.62
C LEU A 20 23.99 7.16 -6.77
N PHE A 21 23.05 7.18 -5.82
CA PHE A 21 21.83 6.39 -5.88
C PHE A 21 21.02 6.71 -7.15
N TRP A 22 20.84 7.99 -7.45
CA TRP A 22 20.18 8.44 -8.67
C TRP A 22 20.87 7.90 -9.93
N LEU A 23 22.18 8.05 -10.06
CA LEU A 23 22.94 7.57 -11.22
C LEU A 23 22.76 6.07 -11.43
N ILE A 24 22.84 5.26 -10.37
CA ILE A 24 22.63 3.80 -10.44
C ILE A 24 21.19 3.48 -10.86
N SER A 25 20.20 4.18 -10.30
CA SER A 25 18.80 3.98 -10.63
C SER A 25 18.52 4.31 -12.10
N GLN A 26 19.01 5.46 -12.58
CA GLN A 26 18.87 5.89 -13.97
C GLN A 26 19.56 4.95 -14.95
N LEU A 27 20.79 4.50 -14.63
CA LEU A 27 21.49 3.52 -15.45
C LEU A 27 20.68 2.23 -15.53
N ARG A 28 20.18 1.72 -14.39
CA ARG A 28 19.34 0.52 -14.37
C ARG A 28 18.09 0.69 -15.22
N HIS A 29 17.40 1.82 -15.11
CA HIS A 29 16.21 2.11 -15.93
C HIS A 29 16.57 2.13 -17.42
N ALA A 30 17.63 2.85 -17.81
CA ALA A 30 18.10 2.91 -19.19
C ALA A 30 18.44 1.52 -19.77
N LEU A 31 19.06 0.63 -18.99
CA LEU A 31 19.34 -0.75 -19.41
C LEU A 31 18.07 -1.55 -19.74
N PHE A 32 16.95 -1.31 -19.05
CA PHE A 32 15.67 -1.94 -19.39
C PHE A 32 15.01 -1.27 -20.60
N CYS A 33 15.03 0.06 -20.70
CA CYS A 33 14.48 0.79 -21.84
C CYS A 33 15.20 0.43 -23.16
N LEU A 34 16.52 0.24 -23.11
CA LEU A 34 17.34 -0.14 -24.26
C LEU A 34 17.29 -1.65 -24.57
N GLY A 35 16.54 -2.45 -23.81
CA GLY A 35 16.42 -3.90 -24.00
C GLY A 35 17.66 -4.71 -23.63
N ILE A 36 18.71 -4.08 -23.07
CA ILE A 36 19.93 -4.76 -22.62
C ILE A 36 19.62 -5.72 -21.46
N LYS A 37 18.71 -5.31 -20.56
CA LYS A 37 18.13 -6.19 -19.54
C LYS A 37 16.75 -6.66 -19.98
N SER A 38 16.54 -7.98 -19.94
CA SER A 38 15.26 -8.61 -20.28
C SER A 38 14.15 -8.21 -19.31
N SER A 39 12.97 -7.90 -19.85
CA SER A 39 11.73 -7.73 -19.09
C SER A 39 10.73 -8.84 -19.45
N TYR A 40 9.88 -9.21 -18.50
CA TYR A 40 8.84 -10.22 -18.66
C TYR A 40 7.50 -9.53 -18.96
N ARG A 41 6.83 -9.96 -20.03
CA ARG A 41 5.45 -9.60 -20.36
C ARG A 41 4.53 -10.72 -19.85
N ALA A 42 3.58 -10.36 -18.99
CA ALA A 42 2.58 -11.31 -18.54
C ALA A 42 1.56 -11.60 -19.66
N PRO A 43 0.95 -12.80 -19.67
CA PRO A 43 -0.11 -13.13 -20.63
C PRO A 43 -1.47 -12.47 -20.28
N LYS A 44 -1.52 -11.70 -19.19
CA LYS A 44 -2.68 -10.95 -18.70
C LYS A 44 -2.26 -9.50 -18.45
N PRO A 45 -3.18 -8.53 -18.55
CA PRO A 45 -2.86 -7.13 -18.29
C PRO A 45 -2.39 -6.92 -16.85
N VAL A 46 -1.38 -6.08 -16.68
CA VAL A 46 -0.76 -5.76 -15.39
C VAL A 46 -0.93 -4.27 -15.08
N ILE A 47 -1.66 -3.98 -14.00
CA ILE A 47 -1.73 -2.64 -13.40
C ILE A 47 -0.73 -2.57 -12.24
N ILE A 48 0.17 -1.61 -12.28
CA ILE A 48 1.10 -1.33 -11.18
C ILE A 48 0.48 -0.30 -10.24
N VAL A 49 0.41 -0.60 -8.94
CA VAL A 49 0.17 0.39 -7.90
C VAL A 49 1.46 0.59 -7.13
N GLY A 50 1.95 1.83 -7.08
CA GLY A 50 3.22 2.12 -6.43
C GLY A 50 3.30 3.55 -5.90
N ASN A 51 4.49 3.93 -5.47
CA ASN A 51 4.77 5.27 -4.97
C ASN A 51 6.18 5.72 -5.36
N LEU A 52 6.39 7.04 -5.35
CA LEU A 52 7.71 7.63 -5.55
C LEU A 52 8.49 7.81 -4.27
N SER A 53 7.85 7.97 -3.12
CA SER A 53 8.51 8.17 -1.83
C SER A 53 8.53 6.90 -0.99
N VAL A 54 9.48 6.74 -0.08
CA VAL A 54 9.39 5.72 0.97
C VAL A 54 8.36 6.13 2.04
N GLY A 55 7.71 5.14 2.65
CA GLY A 55 6.74 5.33 3.73
C GLY A 55 5.28 5.11 3.35
N GLY A 56 4.41 5.36 4.32
CA GLY A 56 2.97 5.09 4.26
C GLY A 56 2.21 6.11 3.42
N ASN A 57 2.16 5.90 2.11
CA ASN A 57 1.44 6.76 1.16
C ASN A 57 -0.05 6.37 0.99
N GLY A 58 -0.49 5.24 1.55
CA GLY A 58 -1.85 4.71 1.35
C GLY A 58 -1.97 3.76 0.16
N LYS A 59 -0.88 3.08 -0.23
CA LYS A 59 -0.89 2.10 -1.34
C LYS A 59 -1.87 0.95 -1.10
N THR A 60 -1.83 0.33 0.09
CA THR A 60 -2.64 -0.85 0.39
C THR A 60 -4.15 -0.55 0.30
N PRO A 61 -4.67 0.57 0.84
CA PRO A 61 -6.06 1.00 0.57
C PRO A 61 -6.38 1.15 -0.92
N VAL A 62 -5.48 1.72 -1.73
CA VAL A 62 -5.68 1.84 -3.18
C VAL A 62 -5.70 0.48 -3.88
N VAL A 63 -4.84 -0.47 -3.48
CA VAL A 63 -4.85 -1.83 -4.02
C VAL A 63 -6.17 -2.53 -3.70
N VAL A 64 -6.62 -2.45 -2.44
CA VAL A 64 -7.91 -3.01 -2.01
C VAL A 64 -9.06 -2.41 -2.83
N TRP A 65 -9.14 -1.08 -2.89
CA TRP A 65 -10.15 -0.37 -3.69
C TRP A 65 -10.13 -0.79 -5.16
N LEU A 66 -8.95 -0.83 -5.78
CA LEU A 66 -8.81 -1.18 -7.19
C LEU A 66 -9.30 -2.62 -7.45
N VAL A 67 -8.92 -3.57 -6.58
CA VAL A 67 -9.35 -4.96 -6.68
C VAL A 67 -10.88 -5.06 -6.54
N GLU A 68 -11.48 -4.37 -5.57
CA GLU A 68 -12.93 -4.37 -5.35
C GLU A 68 -13.68 -3.75 -6.54
N GLU A 69 -13.20 -2.62 -7.06
CA GLU A 69 -13.79 -1.94 -8.21
C GLU A 69 -13.70 -2.78 -9.49
N LEU A 70 -12.58 -3.46 -9.73
CA LEU A 70 -12.43 -4.40 -10.85
C LEU A 70 -13.36 -5.62 -10.70
N LYS A 71 -13.51 -6.15 -9.48
CA LYS A 71 -14.45 -7.25 -9.20
C LYS A 71 -15.92 -6.84 -9.43
N LYS A 72 -16.30 -5.61 -9.04
CA LYS A 72 -17.64 -5.05 -9.34
C LYS A 72 -17.92 -4.96 -10.85
N ARG A 73 -16.87 -4.81 -11.67
CA ARG A 73 -16.94 -4.83 -13.14
C ARG A 73 -16.94 -6.24 -13.72
N GLY A 74 -17.04 -7.29 -12.89
CA GLY A 74 -17.09 -8.69 -13.32
C GLY A 74 -15.74 -9.27 -13.73
N LEU A 75 -14.63 -8.64 -13.37
CA LEU A 75 -13.28 -9.14 -13.68
C LEU A 75 -12.76 -10.03 -12.55
N ARG A 76 -12.09 -11.12 -12.93
CA ARG A 76 -11.30 -11.93 -11.99
C ARG A 76 -9.94 -11.27 -11.83
N VAL A 77 -9.64 -10.83 -10.62
CA VAL A 77 -8.42 -10.06 -10.32
C VAL A 77 -7.47 -10.93 -9.53
N GLY A 78 -6.21 -11.00 -9.96
CA GLY A 78 -5.13 -11.54 -9.15
C GLY A 78 -4.18 -10.45 -8.67
N VAL A 79 -3.60 -10.64 -7.50
CA VAL A 79 -2.66 -9.67 -6.91
C VAL A 79 -1.29 -10.30 -6.77
N ILE A 80 -0.25 -9.56 -7.13
CA ILE A 80 1.14 -9.94 -6.87
C ILE A 80 1.82 -8.90 -6.00
N SER A 81 2.65 -9.36 -5.06
CA SER A 81 3.46 -8.47 -4.21
C SER A 81 4.86 -9.05 -3.98
N ARG A 82 5.75 -8.25 -3.37
CA ARG A 82 7.12 -8.68 -3.03
C ARG A 82 7.12 -9.55 -1.80
N GLY A 83 6.12 -9.40 -0.94
CA GLY A 83 6.19 -9.91 0.43
C GLY A 83 7.27 -9.18 1.20
N TYR A 84 7.28 -7.84 1.18
CA TYR A 84 8.25 -7.09 1.97
C TYR A 84 8.05 -7.40 3.46
N GLY A 85 9.16 -7.70 4.15
CA GLY A 85 9.14 -8.17 5.54
C GLY A 85 8.74 -9.65 5.73
N SER A 86 8.32 -10.34 4.66
CA SER A 86 7.99 -11.76 4.75
C SER A 86 9.24 -12.63 4.96
N LYS A 87 9.09 -13.67 5.77
CA LYS A 87 10.11 -14.66 6.12
C LYS A 87 9.71 -16.05 5.64
N SER A 88 8.98 -16.15 4.52
CA SER A 88 8.68 -17.44 3.91
C SER A 88 9.96 -18.20 3.61
N LYS A 89 9.93 -19.52 3.83
CA LYS A 89 11.02 -20.43 3.47
C LYS A 89 11.08 -20.68 1.96
N THR A 90 9.94 -20.56 1.27
CA THR A 90 9.80 -20.89 -0.16
C THR A 90 9.08 -19.76 -0.88
N TYR A 91 9.59 -19.38 -2.04
CA TYR A 91 8.96 -18.46 -2.98
C TYR A 91 8.90 -19.11 -4.37
N PRO A 92 7.90 -18.78 -5.20
CA PRO A 92 6.73 -17.95 -4.90
C PRO A 92 5.80 -18.59 -3.85
N LEU A 93 5.10 -17.78 -3.06
CA LEU A 93 4.14 -18.25 -2.06
C LEU A 93 2.74 -17.74 -2.42
N PHE A 94 1.79 -18.66 -2.53
CA PHE A 94 0.37 -18.33 -2.64
C PHE A 94 -0.18 -18.05 -1.24
N VAL A 95 -0.73 -16.86 -1.04
CA VAL A 95 -1.29 -16.44 0.25
C VAL A 95 -2.68 -17.02 0.40
N THR A 96 -2.90 -17.76 1.47
CA THR A 96 -4.18 -18.38 1.85
C THR A 96 -4.69 -17.78 3.15
N GLU A 97 -5.93 -18.09 3.55
CA GLU A 97 -6.50 -17.68 4.85
C GLU A 97 -5.63 -18.10 6.04
N ASN A 98 -4.96 -19.25 5.93
CA ASN A 98 -4.06 -19.79 6.96
C ASN A 98 -2.62 -19.23 6.89
N THR A 99 -2.30 -18.39 5.90
CA THR A 99 -0.94 -17.85 5.78
C THR A 99 -0.69 -16.82 6.87
N ARG A 100 0.32 -17.08 7.71
CA ARG A 100 0.67 -16.15 8.78
C ARG A 100 1.32 -14.88 8.21
N PRO A 101 1.09 -13.69 8.78
CA PRO A 101 1.75 -12.45 8.31
C PRO A 101 3.27 -12.51 8.31
N ILE A 102 3.88 -13.28 9.23
CA ILE A 102 5.33 -13.49 9.21
C ILE A 102 5.82 -14.23 7.96
N GLU A 103 4.98 -15.07 7.35
CA GLU A 103 5.28 -15.83 6.13
C GLU A 103 4.81 -15.11 4.87
N GLY A 104 3.63 -14.49 4.89
CA GLY A 104 3.04 -13.80 3.74
C GLY A 104 3.39 -12.31 3.62
N GLY A 105 3.90 -11.70 4.69
CA GLY A 105 3.97 -10.25 4.86
C GLY A 105 2.60 -9.65 5.25
N ASP A 106 2.62 -8.56 6.01
CA ASP A 106 1.41 -7.95 6.55
C ASP A 106 0.45 -7.45 5.46
N GLU A 107 0.97 -6.77 4.43
CA GLU A 107 0.15 -6.17 3.37
C GLU A 107 -0.46 -7.21 2.42
N PRO A 108 0.26 -8.25 1.95
CA PRO A 108 -0.34 -9.29 1.12
C PRO A 108 -1.40 -10.11 1.85
N VAL A 109 -1.18 -10.43 3.13
CA VAL A 109 -2.18 -11.13 3.97
C VAL A 109 -3.41 -10.26 4.17
N LEU A 110 -3.22 -8.95 4.42
CA LEU A 110 -4.32 -8.00 4.52
C LEU A 110 -5.12 -7.92 3.20
N ILE A 111 -4.45 -7.78 2.06
CA ILE A 111 -5.12 -7.69 0.76
C ILE A 111 -5.92 -8.96 0.48
N ALA A 112 -5.32 -10.14 0.70
CA ALA A 112 -6.01 -11.43 0.52
C ALA A 112 -7.26 -11.52 1.39
N LYS A 113 -7.14 -11.21 2.70
CA LYS A 113 -8.25 -11.26 3.65
C LYS A 113 -9.37 -10.26 3.31
N ARG A 114 -9.02 -9.04 2.92
CA ARG A 114 -9.98 -7.96 2.67
C ARG A 114 -10.76 -8.16 1.37
N THR A 115 -10.05 -8.57 0.32
CA THR A 115 -10.62 -8.62 -1.04
C THR A 115 -11.09 -10.00 -1.46
N ASN A 116 -10.65 -11.05 -0.76
CA ASN A 116 -10.78 -12.45 -1.17
C ASN A 116 -10.32 -12.68 -2.62
N ALA A 117 -9.27 -11.98 -3.04
CA ALA A 117 -8.60 -12.18 -4.33
C ALA A 117 -7.40 -13.12 -4.16
N PRO A 118 -7.05 -13.92 -5.18
CA PRO A 118 -5.83 -14.71 -5.17
C PRO A 118 -4.60 -13.79 -5.10
N VAL A 119 -3.76 -13.98 -4.08
CA VAL A 119 -2.56 -13.15 -3.87
C VAL A 119 -1.33 -14.05 -3.87
N VAL A 120 -0.31 -13.68 -4.64
CA VAL A 120 0.98 -14.37 -4.65
C VAL A 120 2.11 -13.40 -4.32
N ILE A 121 3.02 -13.84 -3.44
CA ILE A 121 4.23 -13.08 -3.13
C ILE A 121 5.47 -13.74 -3.75
N SER A 122 6.35 -12.93 -4.32
CA SER A 122 7.71 -13.34 -4.68
C SER A 122 8.59 -12.13 -4.97
N PRO A 123 9.88 -12.13 -4.58
CA PRO A 123 10.85 -11.18 -5.09
C PRO A 123 10.96 -11.19 -6.63
N ASN A 124 10.69 -12.34 -7.26
CA ASN A 124 10.62 -12.49 -8.70
C ASN A 124 9.15 -12.44 -9.18
N ARG A 125 8.76 -11.32 -9.78
CA ARG A 125 7.39 -11.09 -10.24
C ARG A 125 6.91 -12.06 -11.33
N GLN A 126 7.82 -12.54 -12.17
CA GLN A 126 7.49 -13.56 -13.17
C GLN A 126 6.99 -14.84 -12.49
N GLN A 127 7.75 -15.36 -11.53
CA GLN A 127 7.36 -16.56 -10.77
C GLN A 127 6.07 -16.35 -9.98
N ALA A 128 5.84 -15.15 -9.44
CA ALA A 128 4.57 -14.85 -8.78
C ALA A 128 3.39 -14.96 -9.75
N ILE A 129 3.53 -14.42 -10.96
CA ILE A 129 2.50 -14.47 -12.01
C ILE A 129 2.30 -15.90 -12.51
N GLU A 130 3.36 -16.65 -12.76
CA GLU A 130 3.28 -18.04 -13.20
C GLU A 130 2.54 -18.91 -12.17
N LEU A 131 2.87 -18.78 -10.87
CA LEU A 131 2.15 -19.48 -9.82
C LEU A 131 0.68 -19.02 -9.72
N LEU A 132 0.44 -17.71 -9.75
CA LEU A 132 -0.90 -17.13 -9.69
C LEU A 132 -1.80 -17.71 -10.79
N LEU A 133 -1.33 -17.68 -12.04
CA LEU A 133 -2.08 -18.14 -13.21
C LEU A 133 -2.19 -19.67 -13.28
N SER A 134 -1.35 -20.42 -12.56
CA SER A 134 -1.47 -21.87 -12.45
C SER A 134 -2.56 -22.34 -11.47
N GLN A 135 -2.98 -21.48 -10.54
CA GLN A 135 -3.92 -21.82 -9.47
C GLN A 135 -5.21 -21.00 -9.49
N ALA A 136 -5.21 -19.86 -10.17
CA ALA A 136 -6.37 -18.99 -10.27
C ALA A 136 -6.53 -18.44 -11.69
N GLU A 137 -7.77 -18.42 -12.16
CA GLU A 137 -8.10 -17.72 -13.39
C GLU A 137 -8.16 -16.22 -13.11
N CYS A 138 -7.40 -15.44 -13.88
CA CYS A 138 -7.38 -13.98 -13.78
C CYS A 138 -7.58 -13.36 -15.15
N ASP A 139 -8.41 -12.32 -15.21
CA ASP A 139 -8.55 -11.43 -16.36
C ASP A 139 -7.55 -10.28 -16.29
N ILE A 140 -7.11 -9.91 -15.08
CA ILE A 140 -6.19 -8.80 -14.83
C ILE A 140 -5.37 -9.03 -13.56
N ILE A 141 -4.15 -8.51 -13.55
CA ILE A 141 -3.21 -8.61 -12.44
C ILE A 141 -2.92 -7.22 -11.87
N VAL A 142 -3.02 -7.07 -10.55
CA VAL A 142 -2.60 -5.86 -9.83
C VAL A 142 -1.27 -6.15 -9.12
N SER A 143 -0.22 -5.38 -9.40
CA SER A 143 1.05 -5.47 -8.69
C SER A 143 1.13 -4.40 -7.60
N ASP A 144 1.21 -4.85 -6.36
CA ASP A 144 1.51 -4.02 -5.20
C ASP A 144 3.02 -3.70 -5.12
N ASP A 145 3.32 -2.41 -4.94
CA ASP A 145 4.65 -1.77 -4.89
C ASP A 145 5.57 -2.13 -6.09
N GLY A 146 5.03 -2.05 -7.31
CA GLY A 146 5.71 -2.49 -8.54
C GLY A 146 6.46 -1.41 -9.34
N LEU A 147 6.36 -0.12 -8.96
CA LEU A 147 6.75 1.01 -9.84
C LEU A 147 8.21 0.94 -10.30
N GLN A 148 9.13 0.63 -9.38
CA GLN A 148 10.57 0.47 -9.66
C GLN A 148 10.96 -0.91 -10.23
N HIS A 149 10.00 -1.84 -10.40
CA HIS A 149 10.28 -3.22 -10.83
C HIS A 149 10.27 -3.36 -12.37
N TYR A 150 11.18 -2.68 -13.07
CA TYR A 150 11.30 -2.68 -14.55
C TYR A 150 11.49 -4.04 -15.22
N LYS A 151 11.83 -5.09 -14.46
CA LYS A 151 11.86 -6.46 -14.97
C LYS A 151 10.45 -6.98 -15.31
N LEU A 152 9.40 -6.40 -14.73
CA LEU A 152 8.01 -6.66 -15.09
C LEU A 152 7.53 -5.55 -16.03
N GLN A 153 7.10 -5.94 -17.23
CA GLN A 153 6.34 -5.06 -18.11
C GLN A 153 4.96 -4.80 -17.52
N ARG A 154 4.45 -3.62 -17.80
CA ARG A 154 3.23 -3.05 -17.23
C ARG A 154 2.40 -2.47 -18.35
N ASP A 155 1.09 -2.49 -18.16
CA ASP A 155 0.15 -1.89 -19.09
C ASP A 155 -0.40 -0.57 -18.57
N LEU A 156 -0.55 -0.43 -17.25
CA LEU A 156 -0.95 0.81 -16.59
C LEU A 156 -0.17 1.03 -15.29
N GLU A 157 0.09 2.28 -14.96
CA GLU A 157 0.76 2.67 -13.72
C GLU A 157 -0.03 3.71 -12.92
N ILE A 158 -0.26 3.40 -11.64
CA ILE A 158 -0.87 4.28 -10.65
C ILE A 158 0.17 4.65 -9.60
N VAL A 159 0.37 5.95 -9.40
CA VAL A 159 1.17 6.48 -8.28
C VAL A 159 0.26 6.94 -7.16
N VAL A 160 0.52 6.44 -5.97
CA VAL A 160 -0.12 6.91 -4.73
C VAL A 160 0.87 7.78 -3.97
N MET A 161 0.44 8.99 -3.60
CA MET A 161 1.24 9.89 -2.77
C MET A 161 0.40 10.51 -1.66
N ASP A 162 1.01 10.76 -0.50
CA ASP A 162 0.38 11.53 0.57
C ASP A 162 0.35 13.02 0.19
N ALA A 163 -0.81 13.67 0.34
CA ALA A 163 -1.02 15.03 -0.14
C ALA A 163 -0.21 16.07 0.64
N GLU A 164 -0.04 15.87 1.95
CA GLU A 164 0.68 16.75 2.85
C GLU A 164 2.20 16.59 2.68
N ARG A 165 2.68 15.34 2.66
CA ARG A 165 4.11 15.03 2.51
C ARG A 165 4.61 15.23 1.07
N ALA A 166 3.74 15.02 0.08
CA ALA A 166 4.02 15.11 -1.35
C ALA A 166 5.39 14.50 -1.72
N LEU A 167 6.34 15.34 -2.15
CA LEU A 167 7.67 14.93 -2.60
C LEU A 167 8.76 15.11 -1.52
N GLY A 168 8.41 15.54 -0.31
CA GLY A 168 9.36 15.96 0.72
C GLY A 168 10.27 17.08 0.21
N ASN A 169 11.57 16.96 0.48
CA ASN A 169 12.59 17.90 -0.01
C ASN A 169 12.98 17.72 -1.49
N GLY A 170 12.30 16.84 -2.24
CA GLY A 170 12.52 16.63 -3.67
C GLY A 170 13.78 15.83 -4.04
N PHE A 171 14.61 15.45 -3.07
CA PHE A 171 15.78 14.61 -3.30
C PHE A 171 15.41 13.13 -3.29
N VAL A 172 16.19 12.33 -4.02
CA VAL A 172 16.17 10.87 -3.86
C VAL A 172 16.90 10.43 -2.59
N LEU A 173 16.74 9.17 -2.23
CA LEU A 173 17.44 8.54 -1.12
C LEU A 173 18.97 8.65 -1.27
N PRO A 174 19.73 8.84 -0.17
CA PRO A 174 19.25 8.99 1.21
C PRO A 174 18.99 10.44 1.66
N ALA A 175 19.30 11.48 0.88
CA ALA A 175 19.10 12.87 1.28
C ALA A 175 17.64 13.28 1.30
N GLY A 176 16.80 12.60 0.52
CA GLY A 176 15.35 12.77 0.51
C GLY A 176 14.60 11.45 0.50
N PRO A 177 13.25 11.49 0.52
CA PRO A 177 12.43 10.30 0.65
C PRO A 177 12.20 9.60 -0.69
N LEU A 178 12.62 10.17 -1.82
CA LEU A 178 12.22 9.68 -3.15
C LEU A 178 13.06 8.47 -3.60
N ARG A 179 12.41 7.51 -4.25
CA ARG A 179 13.01 6.36 -4.95
C ARG A 179 13.36 6.71 -6.40
N GLU A 180 12.61 7.63 -6.99
CA GLU A 180 12.80 8.17 -8.33
C GLU A 180 12.47 9.67 -8.32
N LEU A 181 13.01 10.43 -9.27
CA LEU A 181 12.77 11.88 -9.33
C LEU A 181 11.30 12.23 -9.63
N PRO A 182 10.85 13.44 -9.25
CA PRO A 182 9.49 13.91 -9.54
C PRO A 182 9.10 13.89 -11.02
N SER A 183 10.07 13.97 -11.93
CA SER A 183 9.83 13.85 -13.38
C SER A 183 9.10 12.56 -13.78
N ARG A 184 9.21 11.51 -12.96
CA ARG A 184 8.52 10.24 -13.18
C ARG A 184 7.00 10.35 -13.18
N LEU A 185 6.44 11.35 -12.49
CA LEU A 185 5.00 11.61 -12.48
C LEU A 185 4.44 11.97 -13.86
N LYS A 186 5.30 12.42 -14.79
CA LYS A 186 4.87 12.78 -16.16
C LYS A 186 4.63 11.57 -17.07
N SER A 187 5.09 10.38 -16.67
CA SER A 187 5.02 9.17 -17.50
C SER A 187 4.17 8.06 -16.90
N VAL A 188 3.49 8.31 -15.77
CA VAL A 188 2.52 7.38 -15.19
C VAL A 188 1.13 7.69 -15.74
N ASP A 189 0.23 6.72 -15.69
CA ASP A 189 -1.13 6.86 -16.24
C ASP A 189 -2.08 7.58 -15.30
N PHE A 190 -1.84 7.49 -13.99
CA PHE A 190 -2.75 8.02 -12.98
C PHE A 190 -2.05 8.33 -11.66
N VAL A 191 -2.42 9.44 -11.02
CA VAL A 191 -1.90 9.87 -9.73
C VAL A 191 -3.04 10.05 -8.72
N ILE A 192 -3.00 9.25 -7.67
CA ILE A 192 -3.93 9.31 -6.54
C ILE A 192 -3.23 9.99 -5.37
N THR A 193 -3.83 11.07 -4.90
CA THR A 193 -3.35 11.80 -3.72
C THR A 193 -4.17 11.49 -2.48
N ASN A 194 -3.51 11.10 -1.40
CA ASN A 194 -4.14 10.66 -0.17
C ASN A 194 -4.29 11.81 0.83
N GLY A 195 -5.53 12.12 1.22
CA GLY A 195 -5.85 13.11 2.25
C GLY A 195 -6.09 14.53 1.75
N GLY A 196 -5.99 14.79 0.45
CA GLY A 196 -6.24 16.09 -0.14
C GLY A 196 -5.67 16.22 -1.55
N LYS A 197 -5.96 17.34 -2.19
CA LYS A 197 -5.47 17.67 -3.53
C LYS A 197 -4.10 18.34 -3.48
N ASN A 198 -3.25 18.04 -4.45
CA ASN A 198 -2.07 18.81 -4.79
C ASN A 198 -1.98 19.02 -6.32
N GLN A 199 -0.87 19.59 -6.80
CA GLN A 199 -0.68 19.91 -8.22
C GLN A 199 -0.54 18.69 -9.14
N TYR A 200 -0.37 17.49 -8.60
CA TYR A 200 -0.20 16.24 -9.34
C TYR A 200 -1.46 15.37 -9.34
N SER A 201 -2.50 15.74 -8.60
CA SER A 201 -3.68 14.89 -8.39
C SER A 201 -4.54 14.73 -9.65
N ASP A 202 -4.65 13.50 -10.16
CA ASP A 202 -5.74 13.13 -11.07
C ASP A 202 -7.00 12.78 -10.25
N ALA A 203 -6.81 12.15 -9.10
CA ALA A 203 -7.84 11.83 -8.13
C ALA A 203 -7.38 12.06 -6.68
N VAL A 204 -8.35 12.25 -5.80
CA VAL A 204 -8.14 12.40 -4.35
C VAL A 204 -8.76 11.21 -3.64
N MET A 205 -7.98 10.56 -2.79
CA MET A 205 -8.42 9.50 -1.90
C MET A 205 -8.60 10.05 -0.48
N TYR A 206 -9.74 9.78 0.12
CA TYR A 206 -9.98 9.92 1.54
C TYR A 206 -10.07 8.53 2.18
N LEU A 207 -9.48 8.39 3.38
CA LEU A 207 -9.56 7.16 4.15
C LEU A 207 -10.70 7.31 5.14
N VAL A 208 -11.77 6.54 4.97
CA VAL A 208 -12.98 6.64 5.76
C VAL A 208 -13.06 5.48 6.74
N PRO A 209 -13.01 5.75 8.06
CA PRO A 209 -13.20 4.74 9.09
C PRO A 209 -14.69 4.64 9.45
N HIS A 210 -15.29 3.44 9.34
CA HIS A 210 -16.71 3.24 9.65
C HIS A 210 -16.95 2.62 11.03
N PHE A 211 -16.18 1.60 11.36
CA PHE A 211 -16.38 0.77 12.56
C PHE A 211 -15.04 0.31 13.12
N ALA A 212 -15.04 -0.04 14.41
CA ALA A 212 -14.02 -0.85 15.01
C ALA A 212 -14.49 -2.32 14.99
N ILE A 213 -13.57 -3.24 14.73
CA ILE A 213 -13.84 -4.67 14.71
C ILE A 213 -13.02 -5.34 15.80
N ASN A 214 -13.69 -6.10 16.66
CA ASN A 214 -13.03 -6.85 17.72
C ASN A 214 -12.15 -7.92 17.08
N LEU A 215 -10.87 -7.91 17.46
CA LEU A 215 -9.89 -8.76 16.81
C LEU A 215 -10.15 -10.25 17.11
N LYS A 216 -10.73 -10.59 18.25
CA LYS A 216 -10.99 -11.98 18.66
C LYS A 216 -12.37 -12.48 18.24
N THR A 217 -13.41 -11.67 18.44
CA THR A 217 -14.81 -12.10 18.24
C THR A 217 -15.38 -11.69 16.88
N ASN A 218 -14.70 -10.83 16.13
CA ASN A 218 -15.21 -10.16 14.92
C ASN A 218 -16.48 -9.31 15.15
N GLU A 219 -16.82 -9.00 16.40
CA GLU A 219 -17.88 -8.05 16.72
C GLU A 219 -17.57 -6.69 16.08
N LYS A 220 -18.57 -6.09 15.40
CA LYS A 220 -18.45 -4.77 14.78
C LYS A 220 -19.18 -3.75 15.64
N ARG A 221 -18.51 -2.66 15.98
CA ARG A 221 -19.10 -1.50 16.70
C ARG A 221 -18.78 -0.21 15.96
N GLN A 222 -19.71 0.74 15.97
CA GLN A 222 -19.45 2.06 15.42
C GLN A 222 -18.41 2.77 16.29
N LEU A 223 -17.51 3.55 15.67
CA LEU A 223 -16.42 4.21 16.40
C LEU A 223 -16.93 5.19 17.47
N LYS A 224 -18.09 5.83 17.23
CA LYS A 224 -18.75 6.72 18.19
C LYS A 224 -19.28 6.03 19.45
N GLU A 225 -19.32 4.69 19.49
CA GLU A 225 -19.71 3.93 20.69
C GLU A 225 -18.57 3.88 21.72
N PHE A 226 -17.35 4.24 21.32
CA PHE A 226 -16.19 4.29 22.20
C PHE A 226 -15.96 5.71 22.70
N GLN A 227 -15.85 5.88 24.02
CA GLN A 227 -15.55 7.18 24.64
C GLN A 227 -14.03 7.40 24.77
N SER A 228 -13.31 6.38 25.22
CA SER A 228 -11.86 6.44 25.40
C SER A 228 -11.18 5.11 25.04
N GLY A 229 -9.86 5.16 24.97
CA GLY A 229 -9.03 3.97 24.86
C GLY A 229 -7.57 4.29 24.61
N VAL A 230 -6.83 3.26 24.20
CA VAL A 230 -5.41 3.32 23.84
C VAL A 230 -5.26 3.03 22.37
N ALA A 231 -4.34 3.69 21.67
CA ALA A 231 -4.10 3.44 20.26
C ALA A 231 -2.64 3.08 19.97
N ILE A 232 -2.44 2.10 19.09
CA ILE A 232 -1.14 1.72 18.55
C ILE A 232 -1.15 1.78 17.04
N ALA A 233 0.01 2.08 16.45
CA ALA A 233 0.17 2.04 15.00
C ALA A 233 1.63 1.78 14.60
N GLY A 234 1.83 0.72 13.80
CA GLY A 234 3.10 0.33 13.19
C GLY A 234 3.11 0.60 11.69
N ILE A 235 2.87 1.85 11.30
CA ILE A 235 2.78 2.30 9.90
C ILE A 235 3.67 3.53 9.65
N GLY A 236 3.90 3.90 8.39
CA GLY A 236 4.74 5.05 8.05
C GLY A 236 4.24 6.45 8.49
N ASN A 237 2.99 6.59 8.94
CA ASN A 237 2.47 7.80 9.58
C ASN A 237 1.50 7.48 10.74
N PRO A 238 2.00 7.02 11.91
CA PRO A 238 1.16 6.63 13.05
C PRO A 238 0.25 7.75 13.53
N GLN A 239 0.75 9.00 13.51
CA GLN A 239 0.00 10.17 13.96
C GLN A 239 -1.32 10.36 13.20
N ARG A 240 -1.35 10.02 11.91
CA ARG A 240 -2.58 10.11 11.11
C ARG A 240 -3.68 9.19 11.63
N PHE A 241 -3.31 8.00 12.12
CA PHE A 241 -4.26 7.07 12.74
C PHE A 241 -4.79 7.63 14.06
N PHE A 242 -3.91 8.11 14.92
CA PHE A 242 -4.30 8.68 16.22
C PHE A 242 -5.21 9.89 16.07
N THR A 243 -4.81 10.85 15.24
CA THR A 243 -5.61 12.05 14.96
C THR A 243 -6.95 11.73 14.30
N MET A 244 -7.03 10.65 13.52
CA MET A 244 -8.31 10.19 12.98
C MET A 244 -9.26 9.70 14.09
N LEU A 245 -8.79 8.92 15.05
CA LEU A 245 -9.60 8.48 16.20
C LEU A 245 -10.03 9.66 17.08
N GLU A 246 -9.12 10.59 17.38
CA GLU A 246 -9.42 11.79 18.17
C GLU A 246 -10.47 12.68 17.49
N LYS A 247 -10.38 12.86 16.16
CA LYS A 247 -11.37 13.61 15.37
C LYS A 247 -12.76 12.97 15.37
N LEU A 248 -12.86 11.67 15.63
CA LEU A 248 -14.13 10.96 15.78
C LEU A 248 -14.67 11.02 17.22
N GLY A 249 -14.00 11.75 18.12
CA GLY A 249 -14.42 11.96 19.50
C GLY A 249 -13.91 10.92 20.51
N ILE A 250 -13.02 10.00 20.09
CA ILE A 250 -12.42 9.03 21.01
C ILE A 250 -11.27 9.70 21.76
N GLN A 251 -11.36 9.77 23.09
CA GLN A 251 -10.28 10.27 23.92
C GLN A 251 -9.17 9.21 24.08
N LEU A 252 -8.01 9.45 23.48
CA LEU A 252 -6.88 8.54 23.59
C LEU A 252 -6.06 8.85 24.83
N GLU A 253 -6.13 7.98 25.84
CA GLU A 253 -5.37 8.12 27.09
C GLU A 253 -3.88 7.87 26.87
N ARG A 254 -3.56 7.01 25.88
CA ARG A 254 -2.20 6.73 25.47
C ARG A 254 -2.13 6.40 23.99
N THR A 255 -1.07 6.87 23.35
CA THR A 255 -0.72 6.49 21.98
C THR A 255 0.69 5.92 21.95
N GLN A 256 0.91 4.88 21.15
CA GLN A 256 2.24 4.29 20.97
C GLN A 256 2.50 4.03 19.48
N ALA A 257 3.43 4.80 18.91
CA ALA A 257 3.96 4.55 17.59
C ALA A 257 4.97 3.39 17.63
N PHE A 258 4.89 2.51 16.64
CA PHE A 258 5.83 1.41 16.40
C PHE A 258 6.48 1.55 15.03
N GLN A 259 7.56 0.80 14.79
CA GLN A 259 8.18 0.78 13.48
C GLN A 259 7.29 0.08 12.45
N ASP A 260 7.37 0.51 11.19
CA ASP A 260 6.66 -0.15 10.10
C ASP A 260 7.13 -1.61 9.99
N HIS A 261 6.19 -2.54 9.82
CA HIS A 261 6.43 -4.00 9.82
C HIS A 261 7.01 -4.59 11.12
N GLN A 262 6.95 -3.85 12.24
CA GLN A 262 7.37 -4.40 13.53
C GLN A 262 6.44 -5.55 13.96
N HIS A 263 7.04 -6.66 14.41
CA HIS A 263 6.33 -7.75 15.08
C HIS A 263 5.99 -7.37 16.52
N PHE A 264 4.84 -7.83 17.00
CA PHE A 264 4.36 -7.54 18.34
C PHE A 264 4.40 -8.77 19.23
N GLU A 265 4.73 -8.54 20.50
CA GLU A 265 4.52 -9.53 21.56
C GLU A 265 3.24 -9.19 22.35
N ALA A 266 2.51 -10.22 22.76
CA ALA A 266 1.28 -10.05 23.53
C ALA A 266 1.52 -9.25 24.82
N SER A 267 2.57 -9.61 25.56
CA SER A 267 2.95 -8.96 26.82
C SER A 267 3.24 -7.46 26.66
N GLN A 268 3.75 -7.03 25.50
CA GLN A 268 4.02 -5.63 25.20
C GLN A 268 2.72 -4.84 25.03
N LEU A 269 1.76 -5.38 24.29
CA LEU A 269 0.50 -4.70 23.99
C LEU A 269 -0.48 -4.75 25.17
N GLU A 270 -0.49 -5.85 25.95
CA GLU A 270 -1.31 -5.99 27.16
C GLU A 270 -1.01 -4.88 28.18
N LYS A 271 0.27 -4.57 28.41
CA LYS A 271 0.71 -3.50 29.32
C LYS A 271 0.32 -2.10 28.86
N LEU A 272 -0.02 -1.92 27.59
CA LEU A 272 -0.40 -0.61 27.05
C LEU A 272 -1.86 -0.28 27.34
N ALA A 273 -2.75 -1.26 27.21
CA ALA A 273 -4.18 -1.06 27.28
C ALA A 273 -4.81 -1.49 28.61
N GLU A 274 -4.17 -2.41 29.33
CA GLU A 274 -4.75 -3.04 30.53
C GLU A 274 -6.19 -3.51 30.24
N ASN A 275 -7.20 -2.87 30.83
CA ASN A 275 -8.63 -3.19 30.65
C ASN A 275 -9.37 -2.26 29.67
N GLN A 276 -8.68 -1.32 29.02
CA GLN A 276 -9.30 -0.37 28.09
C GLN A 276 -9.32 -0.88 26.65
N PRO A 277 -10.21 -0.38 25.77
CA PRO A 277 -10.15 -0.68 24.35
C PRO A 277 -8.77 -0.33 23.75
N LEU A 278 -8.12 -1.29 23.11
CA LEU A 278 -6.89 -1.09 22.33
C LEU A 278 -7.24 -0.99 20.85
N PHE A 279 -7.10 0.19 20.26
CA PHE A 279 -7.26 0.41 18.82
C PHE A 279 -5.95 0.21 18.07
N MET A 280 -6.02 -0.47 16.93
CA MET A 280 -4.89 -0.63 16.01
C MET A 280 -5.31 -0.51 14.55
N THR A 281 -4.34 -0.29 13.66
CA THR A 281 -4.60 -0.30 12.22
C THR A 281 -4.92 -1.71 11.74
N GLU A 282 -5.63 -1.83 10.61
CA GLU A 282 -5.90 -3.15 10.01
C GLU A 282 -4.61 -3.91 9.64
N LYS A 283 -3.55 -3.19 9.25
CA LYS A 283 -2.21 -3.75 9.00
C LYS A 283 -1.55 -4.27 10.28
N ASP A 284 -1.81 -3.64 11.42
CA ASP A 284 -1.31 -4.14 12.71
C ASP A 284 -2.13 -5.33 13.23
N ALA A 285 -3.43 -5.31 12.98
CA ALA A 285 -4.38 -6.34 13.36
C ALA A 285 -4.01 -7.73 12.84
N VAL A 286 -3.58 -7.83 11.57
CA VAL A 286 -3.19 -9.12 10.98
C VAL A 286 -2.08 -9.79 11.79
N LYS A 287 -1.13 -9.02 12.36
CA LYS A 287 -0.03 -9.52 13.19
C LYS A 287 -0.46 -9.99 14.58
N CYS A 288 -1.52 -9.41 15.12
CA CYS A 288 -1.98 -9.63 16.49
C CYS A 288 -3.04 -10.74 16.63
N GLN A 289 -3.63 -11.19 15.53
CA GLN A 289 -4.78 -12.10 15.49
C GLN A 289 -4.64 -13.34 16.40
N SER A 290 -3.45 -13.94 16.43
CA SER A 290 -3.21 -15.21 17.16
C SER A 290 -3.14 -15.10 18.69
N PHE A 291 -2.97 -13.89 19.23
CA PHE A 291 -2.84 -13.64 20.67
C PHE A 291 -3.72 -12.49 21.17
N ALA A 292 -4.74 -12.13 20.37
CA ALA A 292 -5.64 -11.03 20.65
C ALA A 292 -6.38 -11.21 22.00
N LYS A 293 -6.58 -10.10 22.70
CA LYS A 293 -7.42 -10.03 23.91
C LYS A 293 -8.81 -9.49 23.58
N ASP A 294 -9.72 -9.65 24.53
CA ASP A 294 -11.14 -9.33 24.36
C ASP A 294 -11.39 -7.83 24.12
N ASN A 295 -10.49 -6.97 24.59
CA ASN A 295 -10.55 -5.52 24.44
C ASN A 295 -9.74 -4.99 23.24
N TRP A 296 -9.27 -5.85 22.33
CA TRP A 296 -8.46 -5.41 21.19
C TRP A 296 -9.33 -5.24 19.94
N TRP A 297 -9.18 -4.08 19.31
CA TRP A 297 -9.99 -3.64 18.18
C TRP A 297 -9.09 -3.14 17.06
N TYR A 298 -9.46 -3.44 15.83
CA TYR A 298 -8.86 -2.81 14.67
C TYR A 298 -9.85 -1.94 13.93
N VAL A 299 -9.34 -0.88 13.30
CA VAL A 299 -10.16 0.09 12.57
C VAL A 299 -9.81 -0.02 11.10
N PRO A 300 -10.59 -0.79 10.30
CA PRO A 300 -10.46 -0.78 8.86
C PRO A 300 -10.77 0.61 8.32
N VAL A 301 -10.07 0.98 7.25
CA VAL A 301 -10.31 2.21 6.51
C VAL A 301 -10.58 1.87 5.07
N ASP A 302 -11.69 2.37 4.55
CA ASP A 302 -12.03 2.23 3.14
C ASP A 302 -11.52 3.45 2.37
N ALA A 303 -11.02 3.22 1.16
CA ALA A 303 -10.54 4.26 0.28
C ALA A 303 -11.69 4.80 -0.57
N GLU A 304 -12.13 6.02 -0.29
CA GLU A 304 -13.06 6.75 -1.13
C GLU A 304 -12.27 7.63 -2.10
N ILE A 305 -12.35 7.32 -3.39
CA ILE A 305 -11.62 8.01 -4.43
C ILE A 305 -12.57 8.86 -5.27
N ILE A 306 -12.34 10.17 -5.26
CA ILE A 306 -13.09 11.16 -6.04
C ILE A 306 -12.19 11.86 -7.05
N GLU A 307 -12.76 12.35 -8.13
CA GLU A 307 -12.02 13.16 -9.11
C GLU A 307 -11.49 14.44 -8.47
N ALA A 308 -10.29 14.86 -8.87
CA ALA A 308 -9.83 16.20 -8.52
C ALA A 308 -10.63 17.20 -9.38
N GLU A 309 -11.45 18.06 -8.76
CA GLU A 309 -12.47 18.97 -9.34
C GLU A 309 -12.07 19.92 -10.49
N LYS A 310 -10.91 19.75 -11.13
CA LYS A 310 -10.48 20.53 -12.31
C LYS A 310 -10.25 19.71 -13.58
N GLN A 311 -10.43 18.39 -13.54
CA GLN A 311 -10.35 17.50 -14.69
C GLN A 311 -11.49 16.50 -14.59
N CYS A 312 -12.71 16.97 -14.89
CA CYS A 312 -13.83 16.07 -15.10
C CYS A 312 -13.42 15.07 -16.20
N GLU A 313 -13.58 13.77 -15.96
CA GLU A 313 -13.30 12.63 -16.87
C GLU A 313 -11.99 11.86 -16.63
N ASN A 314 -11.13 12.24 -15.70
CA ASN A 314 -9.92 11.45 -15.40
C ASN A 314 -10.25 10.02 -14.97
N LEU A 315 -11.21 9.84 -14.06
CA LEU A 315 -11.53 8.53 -13.51
C LEU A 315 -12.33 7.67 -14.51
N PRO A 316 -13.38 8.17 -15.20
CA PRO A 316 -14.01 7.47 -16.32
C PRO A 316 -13.02 7.10 -17.43
N HIS A 317 -12.10 7.99 -17.80
CA HIS A 317 -11.08 7.70 -18.81
C HIS A 317 -10.14 6.57 -18.36
N PHE A 318 -9.72 6.60 -17.09
CA PHE A 318 -8.92 5.53 -16.50
C PHE A 318 -9.62 4.18 -16.56
N TRP A 319 -10.91 4.11 -16.21
CA TRP A 319 -11.71 2.88 -16.35
C TRP A 319 -11.84 2.44 -17.81
N GLY A 320 -12.10 3.38 -18.73
CA GLY A 320 -12.17 3.08 -20.16
C GLY A 320 -10.86 2.54 -20.74
N LYS A 321 -9.70 2.97 -20.23
CA LYS A 321 -8.39 2.36 -20.58
C LYS A 321 -8.31 0.91 -20.12
N ILE A 322 -8.76 0.61 -18.90
CA ILE A 322 -8.76 -0.77 -18.36
C ILE A 322 -9.66 -1.67 -19.19
N ASP A 323 -10.88 -1.24 -19.53
CA ASP A 323 -11.83 -2.05 -20.29
C ASP A 323 -11.29 -2.40 -21.68
N LYS A 324 -10.71 -1.42 -22.37
CA LYS A 324 -10.04 -1.63 -23.66
C LYS A 324 -8.86 -2.59 -23.54
N LEU A 325 -8.07 -2.44 -22.49
CA LEU A 325 -6.91 -3.28 -22.24
C LEU A 325 -7.31 -4.74 -22.00
N VAL A 326 -8.31 -5.00 -21.15
CA VAL A 326 -8.80 -6.35 -20.90
C VAL A 326 -9.37 -6.96 -22.18
N ALA A 327 -10.11 -6.19 -22.98
CA ALA A 327 -10.63 -6.67 -24.27
C ALA A 327 -9.50 -7.05 -25.24
N GLN A 328 -8.42 -6.27 -25.31
CA GLN A 328 -7.25 -6.59 -26.15
C GLN A 328 -6.61 -7.93 -25.77
N TYR A 329 -6.39 -8.18 -24.47
CA TYR A 329 -5.80 -9.44 -24.00
C TYR A 329 -6.75 -10.65 -24.10
N ARG A 330 -8.06 -10.44 -24.22
CA ARG A 330 -9.02 -11.53 -24.48
C ARG A 330 -9.09 -11.91 -25.95
N ASN A 331 -8.74 -10.99 -26.84
CA ASN A 331 -8.89 -11.16 -28.30
C ASN A 331 -7.56 -11.46 -29.03
N GLY A 332 -6.41 -11.31 -28.37
CA GLY A 332 -5.07 -11.59 -28.93
C GLY A 332 -4.55 -12.95 -28.53
#